data_AF-A0A399Z3N5-F1
#
_entry.id   AF-A0A399Z3N5-F1
#
_cell.length_a   1.000
_cell.length_b   1.000
_cell.length_c   1.000
_cell.angle_alpha   90.00
_cell.angle_beta   90.00
_cell.angle_gamma   90.00
#
_symmetry.space_group_name_H-M   'P 1'
#
loop_
_entity.id
_entity.type
_entity.pdbx_description
1 polymer ?
#
loop_
_entity_poly.entity_id
_entity_poly.type
_entity_poly.pdbx_seq_one_letter_code
_entity_poly.pdbx_strand_id
1 'polypeptide(L)'
;MTLPPPTCPRCFKNSRQSRDGRTPAGSQRFRCGLCGCRYTPIPKEQGYDEDVRFVALQLYLEGHSMREIGRRLNVNHQSIANWIKDYARYMPPDLPSDIVELARLEGLFIL
;
A
#
# COMPACT_ATOMS: atom_id res chain seq x y z
N MET A 1 -9.84 -0.86 32.94
CA MET A 1 -10.51 0.25 32.23
C MET A 1 -10.99 -0.29 30.88
N THR A 2 -12.30 -0.36 30.65
CA THR A 2 -12.86 -0.81 29.36
C THR A 2 -12.81 0.34 28.37
N LEU A 3 -12.17 0.14 27.21
CA LEU A 3 -12.19 1.13 26.12
C LEU A 3 -13.64 1.40 25.68
N PRO A 4 -13.99 2.67 25.37
CA PRO A 4 -15.32 2.99 24.88
C PRO A 4 -15.60 2.26 23.55
N PRO A 5 -16.87 1.89 23.27
CA PRO A 5 -17.23 1.29 22.00
C PRO A 5 -16.90 2.25 20.85
N PRO A 6 -16.44 1.74 19.69
CA PRO A 6 -16.02 2.57 18.58
C PRO A 6 -17.20 3.38 18.00
N THR A 7 -16.92 4.55 17.46
CA THR A 7 -17.93 5.39 16.80
C THR A 7 -18.11 4.95 15.35
N CYS A 8 -19.35 4.74 14.92
CA CYS A 8 -19.65 4.43 13.53
C CYS A 8 -19.31 5.62 12.63
N PRO A 9 -18.51 5.46 11.56
CA PRO A 9 -18.09 6.56 10.70
C PRO A 9 -19.22 7.07 9.79
N ARG A 10 -20.34 6.35 9.68
CA ARG A 10 -21.48 6.73 8.85
C ARG A 10 -22.51 7.57 9.60
N CYS A 11 -22.94 7.11 10.78
CA CYS A 11 -24.00 7.78 11.54
C CYS A 11 -23.51 8.46 12.83
N PHE A 12 -22.20 8.39 13.10
CA PHE A 12 -21.54 9.02 14.25
C PHE A 12 -22.09 8.58 15.62
N LYS A 13 -22.76 7.42 15.68
CA LYS A 13 -23.23 6.79 16.93
C LYS A 13 -22.23 5.75 17.42
N ASN A 14 -22.04 5.69 18.74
CA ASN A 14 -21.22 4.70 19.44
C ASN A 14 -22.06 3.61 20.14
N SER A 15 -23.39 3.71 20.10
CA SER A 15 -24.32 2.71 20.63
C SER A 15 -24.59 1.59 19.61
N ARG A 16 -24.92 0.38 20.10
CA ARG A 16 -25.20 -0.82 19.29
C ARG A 16 -24.09 -1.17 18.28
N GLN A 17 -22.84 -1.20 18.74
CA GLN A 17 -21.69 -1.57 17.91
C GLN A 17 -21.28 -3.00 18.27
N SER A 18 -21.35 -3.91 17.31
CA SER A 18 -20.99 -5.32 17.51
C SER A 18 -19.76 -5.70 16.68
N ARG A 19 -18.97 -6.64 17.18
CA ARG A 19 -17.83 -7.21 16.43
C ARG A 19 -18.36 -7.98 15.21
N ASP A 20 -17.74 -7.79 14.05
CA ASP A 20 -18.15 -8.39 12.76
C ASP A 20 -16.94 -9.06 12.08
N GLY A 21 -16.20 -9.87 12.85
CA GLY A 21 -14.98 -10.56 12.39
C GLY A 21 -13.73 -9.68 12.37
N ARG A 22 -12.71 -10.10 11.61
CA ARG A 22 -11.42 -9.40 11.49
C ARG A 22 -11.02 -9.21 10.02
N THR A 23 -10.19 -8.22 9.73
CA THR A 23 -9.54 -8.07 8.42
C THR A 23 -8.45 -9.15 8.25
N PRO A 24 -7.95 -9.41 7.03
CA PRO A 24 -6.79 -10.29 6.83
C PRO A 24 -5.53 -9.87 7.61
N ALA A 25 -5.36 -8.57 7.94
CA ALA A 25 -4.28 -8.08 8.81
C ALA A 25 -4.54 -8.33 10.31
N GLY A 26 -5.72 -8.87 10.66
CA GLY A 26 -6.14 -9.14 12.02
C GLY A 26 -6.80 -7.96 12.74
N SER A 27 -7.05 -6.83 12.08
CA SER A 27 -7.78 -5.69 12.65
C SER A 27 -9.23 -6.04 12.93
N GLN A 28 -9.77 -5.58 14.06
CA GLN A 28 -11.15 -5.84 14.45
C GLN A 28 -12.13 -5.07 13.57
N ARG A 29 -13.08 -5.76 12.93
CA ARG A 29 -14.21 -5.15 12.21
C ARG A 29 -15.41 -5.01 13.15
N PHE A 30 -16.22 -3.99 12.90
CA PHE A 30 -17.46 -3.73 13.62
C PHE A 30 -18.61 -3.53 12.65
N ARG A 31 -19.82 -3.83 13.12
CA ARG A 31 -21.07 -3.48 12.47
C ARG A 31 -21.87 -2.56 13.38
N CYS A 32 -22.36 -1.48 12.81
CA CYS A 32 -23.34 -0.62 13.48
C CYS A 32 -24.74 -1.23 13.39
N GLY A 33 -25.37 -1.51 14.53
CA GLY A 33 -26.75 -2.00 14.60
C GLY A 33 -27.81 -0.94 14.35
N LEU A 34 -27.45 0.34 14.21
CA LEU A 34 -28.37 1.43 13.87
C LEU A 34 -28.47 1.68 12.36
N CYS A 35 -27.33 1.68 11.65
CA CYS A 35 -27.29 1.99 10.22
C CYS A 35 -26.76 0.85 9.33
N GLY A 36 -26.41 -0.30 9.91
CA GLY A 36 -25.90 -1.47 9.20
C GLY A 36 -24.46 -1.35 8.66
N CYS A 37 -23.80 -0.19 8.81
CA CYS A 37 -22.44 0.04 8.30
C CYS A 37 -21.43 -0.93 8.93
N ARG A 38 -20.60 -1.54 8.08
CA ARG A 38 -19.41 -2.32 8.48
C ARG A 38 -18.16 -1.45 8.36
N TYR A 39 -17.33 -1.43 9.40
CA TYR A 39 -16.14 -0.57 9.44
C TYR A 39 -15.04 -1.16 10.34
N THR A 40 -13.82 -0.61 10.23
CA THR A 40 -12.65 -1.03 10.99
C THR A 40 -12.08 0.21 11.69
N PRO A 41 -12.27 0.40 13.01
CA PRO A 41 -11.90 1.64 13.70
C PRO A 41 -10.41 1.94 13.68
N ILE A 42 -9.60 0.88 13.80
CA ILE A 42 -8.13 0.94 13.75
C ILE A 42 -7.71 -0.06 12.68
N PRO A 43 -7.74 0.33 11.39
CA PRO A 43 -7.20 -0.52 10.34
C PRO A 43 -5.70 -0.64 10.57
N LYS A 44 -5.19 -1.87 10.51
CA LYS A 44 -3.76 -2.08 10.38
C LYS A 44 -3.44 -1.84 8.91
N GLU A 45 -2.38 -1.09 8.68
CA GLU A 45 -1.86 -0.92 7.35
C GLU A 45 -1.51 -2.28 6.75
N GLN A 46 -1.79 -2.41 5.46
CA GLN A 46 -1.58 -3.60 4.67
C GLN A 46 -0.55 -3.26 3.60
N GLY A 47 0.45 -4.11 3.46
CA GLY A 47 1.50 -3.96 2.47
C GLY A 47 2.85 -3.62 3.10
N TYR A 48 3.77 -3.23 2.23
CA TYR A 48 5.12 -2.85 2.60
C TYR A 48 5.19 -1.36 2.90
N ASP A 49 6.00 -1.01 3.89
CA ASP A 49 6.32 0.37 4.27
C ASP A 49 6.75 1.18 3.04
N GLU A 50 6.47 2.47 3.07
CA GLU A 50 6.76 3.36 1.94
C GLU A 50 8.26 3.37 1.60
N ASP A 51 9.13 3.34 2.62
CA ASP A 51 10.58 3.24 2.46
C ASP A 51 11.00 2.00 1.65
N VAL A 52 10.37 0.85 1.88
CA VAL A 52 10.65 -0.38 1.13
C VAL A 52 10.27 -0.22 -0.34
N ARG A 53 9.17 0.49 -0.62
CA ARG A 53 8.73 0.78 -2.00
C ARG A 53 9.71 1.73 -2.69
N PHE A 54 10.15 2.78 -2.00
CA PHE A 54 11.14 3.71 -2.54
C PHE A 54 12.45 3.01 -2.87
N VAL A 55 12.98 2.19 -1.96
CA VAL A 55 14.20 1.41 -2.21
C VAL A 55 14.01 0.44 -3.39
N ALA A 56 12.85 -0.20 -3.51
CA ALA A 56 12.56 -1.08 -4.65
C ALA A 56 12.54 -0.33 -5.99
N LEU A 57 11.97 0.88 -6.03
CA LEU A 57 11.95 1.71 -7.23
C LEU A 57 13.35 2.21 -7.59
N GLN A 58 14.14 2.64 -6.60
CA GLN A 58 15.53 3.07 -6.82
C GLN A 58 16.38 1.93 -7.39
N LEU A 59 16.34 0.72 -6.81
CA LEU A 59 17.09 -0.42 -7.32
C LEU A 59 16.67 -0.79 -8.75
N TYR A 60 15.38 -0.61 -9.08
CA TYR A 60 14.90 -0.84 -10.44
C TYR A 60 15.44 0.19 -11.43
N LEU A 61 15.49 1.47 -11.03
CA LEU A 61 16.13 2.56 -11.79
C LEU A 61 17.64 2.35 -11.97
N GLU A 62 18.31 1.71 -11.02
CA GLU A 62 19.73 1.31 -11.10
C GLU A 62 19.95 0.06 -11.98
N GLY A 63 18.88 -0.55 -12.51
CA GLY A 63 18.97 -1.68 -13.44
C GLY A 63 18.82 -3.06 -12.83
N HIS A 64 18.54 -3.18 -11.53
CA HIS A 64 18.28 -4.48 -10.93
C HIS A 64 16.96 -5.07 -11.43
N SER A 65 16.94 -6.37 -11.69
CA SER A 65 15.70 -7.06 -12.06
C SER A 65 14.74 -7.13 -10.88
N MET A 66 13.43 -7.08 -11.14
CA MET A 66 12.39 -7.20 -10.09
C MET A 66 12.55 -8.47 -9.22
N ARG A 67 13.11 -9.55 -9.78
CA ARG A 67 13.39 -10.80 -9.06
C ARG A 67 14.59 -10.68 -8.12
N GLU A 68 15.61 -9.91 -8.48
CA GLU A 68 16.74 -9.60 -7.59
C GLU A 68 16.30 -8.70 -6.45
N ILE A 69 15.58 -7.63 -6.77
CA ILE A 69 15.02 -6.69 -5.79
C ILE A 69 14.12 -7.43 -4.80
N GLY A 70 13.22 -8.29 -5.31
CA GLY A 70 12.32 -9.08 -4.47
C GLY A 70 13.05 -10.00 -3.49
N ARG A 71 14.15 -10.63 -3.93
CA ARG A 71 15.01 -11.43 -3.04
C ARG A 71 15.71 -10.56 -2.00
N ARG A 72 16.23 -9.39 -2.39
CA ARG A 72 16.98 -8.48 -1.51
C ARG A 72 16.11 -7.85 -0.42
N LEU A 73 14.88 -7.47 -0.77
CA LEU A 73 13.94 -6.78 0.12
C LEU A 73 12.93 -7.73 0.78
N ASN A 74 12.98 -9.03 0.49
CA ASN A 74 11.98 -10.01 0.89
C ASN A 74 10.54 -9.58 0.46
N VAL A 75 10.44 -9.12 -0.78
CA VAL A 75 9.21 -8.64 -1.41
C VAL A 75 8.85 -9.55 -2.58
N ASN A 76 7.57 -9.83 -2.77
CA ASN A 76 7.13 -10.52 -3.99
C ASN A 76 7.42 -9.63 -5.22
N HIS A 77 8.15 -10.14 -6.20
CA HIS A 77 8.43 -9.45 -7.47
C HIS A 77 7.17 -8.88 -8.17
N GLN A 78 6.00 -9.50 -8.01
CA GLN A 78 4.75 -8.96 -8.54
C GLN A 78 4.30 -7.68 -7.82
N SER A 79 4.57 -7.53 -6.51
CA SER A 79 4.34 -6.29 -5.78
C SER A 79 5.22 -5.16 -6.33
N ILE A 80 6.48 -5.47 -6.65
CA ILE A 80 7.41 -4.51 -7.25
C ILE A 80 6.92 -4.08 -8.64
N ALA A 81 6.48 -5.02 -9.48
CA ALA A 81 5.90 -4.72 -10.78
C ALA A 81 4.68 -3.78 -10.68
N ASN A 82 3.82 -4.00 -9.68
CA ASN A 82 2.67 -3.13 -9.44
C ASN A 82 3.10 -1.72 -9.02
N TRP A 83 4.12 -1.58 -8.17
CA TRP A 83 4.65 -0.27 -7.75
C TRP A 83 5.27 0.50 -8.90
N ILE A 84 6.05 -0.16 -9.76
CA ILE A 84 6.60 0.43 -10.99
C ILE A 84 5.47 0.96 -11.86
N LYS A 85 4.43 0.13 -12.09
CA LYS A 85 3.26 0.53 -12.89
C LYS A 85 2.48 1.68 -12.27
N ASP A 86 2.34 1.72 -10.95
CA ASP A 86 1.66 2.80 -10.25
C ASP A 86 2.49 4.09 -10.29
N TYR A 87 3.82 4.02 -10.12
CA TYR A 87 4.73 5.15 -10.24
C TYR A 87 4.69 5.77 -11.65
N ALA A 88 4.71 4.93 -12.69
CA ALA A 88 4.63 5.38 -14.08
C ALA A 88 3.35 6.18 -14.38
N ARG A 89 2.27 6.05 -13.59
CA ARG A 89 1.05 6.89 -13.77
C ARG A 89 1.23 8.33 -13.30
N TYR A 90 2.17 8.59 -12.40
CA TYR A 90 2.48 9.94 -11.91
C TYR A 90 3.50 10.66 -12.79
N MET A 91 3.96 9.98 -13.84
CA MET A 91 4.95 10.49 -14.75
C MET A 91 4.32 11.47 -15.76
N PRO A 92 4.99 12.60 -16.07
CA PRO A 92 4.53 13.52 -17.10
C PRO A 92 4.27 12.81 -18.45
N PRO A 93 3.24 13.20 -19.22
CA PRO A 93 2.86 12.52 -20.46
C PRO A 93 3.88 12.68 -21.59
N ASP A 94 4.75 13.67 -21.51
CA ASP A 94 5.89 13.93 -22.39
C ASP A 94 7.13 13.10 -22.05
N LEU A 95 7.08 12.38 -20.92
CA LEU A 95 8.11 11.45 -20.50
C LEU A 95 7.79 10.03 -21.02
N PRO A 96 8.80 9.23 -21.38
CA PRO A 96 8.61 7.81 -21.67
C PRO A 96 7.83 7.10 -20.56
N SER A 97 6.85 6.27 -20.93
CA SER A 97 6.09 5.47 -19.96
C SER A 97 6.92 4.36 -19.30
N ASP A 98 8.14 4.15 -19.80
CA ASP A 98 9.12 3.23 -19.23
C ASP A 98 10.12 4.01 -18.36
N ILE A 99 10.03 3.75 -17.05
CA ILE A 99 10.91 4.30 -16.02
C ILE A 99 12.38 3.98 -16.31
N VAL A 100 12.67 2.83 -16.93
CA VAL A 100 14.04 2.40 -17.28
C VAL A 100 14.61 3.27 -18.38
N GLU A 101 13.82 3.55 -19.42
CA GLU A 101 14.26 4.43 -20.52
C GLU A 101 14.54 5.84 -20.01
N LEU A 102 13.80 6.28 -18.99
CA LEU A 102 14.02 7.57 -18.37
C LEU A 102 15.30 7.69 -17.57
N ALA A 103 15.55 6.75 -16.66
CA ALA A 103 16.81 6.74 -15.95
C ALA A 103 18.00 6.63 -16.92
N ARG A 104 17.81 5.99 -18.09
CA ARG A 104 18.83 5.92 -19.13
C ARG A 104 19.09 7.28 -19.77
N LEU A 105 18.04 8.03 -20.10
CA LEU A 105 18.15 9.37 -20.68
C LEU A 105 18.77 10.38 -19.71
N GLU A 106 18.52 10.22 -18.41
CA GLU A 106 19.11 11.07 -17.35
C GLU A 106 20.55 10.68 -16.97
N GLY A 107 21.11 9.62 -17.57
CA GLY A 107 22.49 9.19 -17.32
C GLY A 107 22.71 8.45 -15.99
N LEU A 108 21.64 7.96 -15.35
CA LEU A 108 21.71 7.16 -14.11
C LEU A 108 22.25 5.73 -14.33
N PHE A 109 22.37 5.29 -15.59
CA PHE A 109 22.89 3.98 -16.00
C PHE A 109 24.36 4.01 -16.46
N ILE A 110 25.22 4.79 -15.79
CA ILE A 110 26.68 4.67 -15.98
C ILE A 110 27.26 4.00 -14.74
N LEU A 111 27.31 2.66 -14.77
CA LEU A 111 28.41 1.76 -14.37
C LEU A 111 27.95 0.29 -14.42
#